data_AF-A0AA94SAN5-F1
#
_entry.id   AF-A0AA94SAN5-F1
#
_cell.length_a   1.000
_cell.length_b   1.000
_cell.length_c   1.000
_cell.angle_alpha   90.00
_cell.angle_beta   90.00
_cell.angle_gamma   90.00
#
_symmetry.space_group_name_H-M   'P 1'
#
loop_
_entity.id
_entity.type
_entity.pdbx_description
1 polymer ?
#
loop_
_entity_poly.entity_id
_entity_poly.type
_entity_poly.pdbx_seq_one_letter_code
_entity_poly.pdbx_strand_id
1 'polypeptide(L)'
;MNNLKKILTPFLTLLALVFVCGAVSAQTVDSGAGGSATITINNASQGQTYTVYKLFDATVDGNGAISYKLPSGKTSLGDGSTWFEVDAKGNVTAKENADVSSDAFKTWAASFGTQAATAVAADNTVTFTNLAYGYYYVQSSLGATITVDSTNPDATIKDKNTTAPNIPDDNNGGGKHILVNGETVDSTTAKVGDTVNYQIKFEATNYVTTETDSKQITKYTIIDTPTNLSIDKSTVVVKVGDQTVTTNVDTQVDDSGKMTIVLTWADTAGKTIYNSPSTVVITYNATVTKGAADAAATNSATIGYNTADNPNEDPTPVNPDKPTDTTEVKTYQFTLNKVDTSSNQLTGATFKLYDAATDGNEIKVVKVSDGVYRVAEASEEGTEIEAGSAIIKGLKGDDTKYYLEETKAPNGYNILTERKEVTISSTETNTSNVINKAGAELPSTGSFGTKVFYLVGSILLIGALIFMISKRRMNNM
;
A
#
# COMPACT_ATOMS: atom_id res chain seq x y z
N MET A 1 16.14 -22.41 9.74
CA MET A 1 16.97 -22.05 10.91
C MET A 1 17.46 -20.64 10.69
N ASN A 2 16.60 -19.64 10.79
CA ASN A 2 15.95 -19.09 11.98
C ASN A 2 16.83 -18.03 12.66
N ASN A 3 16.25 -16.84 12.71
CA ASN A 3 16.47 -15.76 13.66
C ASN A 3 17.53 -14.71 13.27
N LEU A 4 17.26 -13.98 12.18
CA LEU A 4 17.75 -12.60 12.09
C LEU A 4 16.89 -11.74 13.03
N LYS A 5 17.29 -11.70 14.31
CA LYS A 5 16.74 -10.74 15.26
C LYS A 5 16.95 -9.35 14.67
N LYS A 6 15.86 -8.63 14.40
CA LYS A 6 15.88 -7.19 14.14
C LYS A 6 16.70 -6.54 15.25
N ILE A 7 17.92 -6.11 14.90
CA ILE A 7 18.77 -5.36 15.81
C ILE A 7 18.12 -3.98 15.89
N LEU A 8 17.29 -3.81 16.92
CA LEU A 8 16.93 -2.49 17.41
C LEU A 8 18.23 -1.91 17.96
N THR A 9 18.94 -1.13 17.14
CA THR A 9 20.20 -0.50 17.53
C THR A 9 19.92 0.40 18.73
N PRO A 10 20.54 0.20 19.90
CA PRO A 10 20.44 1.16 20.99
C PRO A 10 21.14 2.43 20.54
N PHE A 11 20.36 3.43 20.14
CA PHE A 11 20.88 4.75 19.80
C PHE A 11 21.58 5.34 21.02
N LEU A 12 22.85 5.69 20.84
CA LEU A 12 23.67 6.38 21.81
C LEU A 12 23.02 7.74 22.12
N THR A 13 22.35 7.87 23.27
CA THR A 13 21.69 9.11 23.69
C THR A 13 22.74 10.13 24.14
N LEU A 14 23.25 10.96 23.23
CA LEU A 14 24.14 12.06 23.59
C LEU A 14 23.62 13.39 23.05
N LEU A 15 22.98 14.16 23.94
CA LEU A 15 22.62 15.55 23.70
C LEU A 15 23.82 16.46 23.88
N ALA A 16 24.05 17.35 22.91
CA ALA A 16 25.06 18.40 23.03
C ALA A 16 24.40 19.67 23.59
N LEU A 17 25.00 20.25 24.62
CA LEU A 17 24.71 21.61 25.06
C LEU A 17 25.22 22.56 23.96
N VAL A 18 24.34 23.32 23.33
CA VAL A 18 24.72 24.28 22.28
C VAL A 18 24.12 25.63 22.61
N PHE A 19 24.98 26.64 22.77
CA PHE A 19 24.58 28.03 22.86
C PHE A 19 24.21 28.55 21.47
N VAL A 20 22.93 28.53 21.11
CA VAL A 20 22.42 29.22 19.91
C VAL A 20 21.24 30.09 20.30
N CYS A 21 21.38 31.41 20.09
CA CYS A 21 20.25 32.35 20.13
C CYS A 21 19.63 32.44 18.73
N GLY A 22 18.39 31.98 18.60
CA GLY A 22 17.51 32.25 17.48
C GLY A 22 16.08 32.21 17.98
N ALA A 23 15.26 33.19 17.59
CA ALA A 23 13.84 33.23 17.97
C ALA A 23 13.09 32.14 17.19
N VAL A 24 12.67 31.09 17.89
CA VAL A 24 11.75 30.06 17.39
C VAL A 24 10.41 30.26 18.10
N SER A 25 9.29 30.04 17.42
CA SER A 25 7.99 30.03 18.06
C SER A 25 7.96 28.89 19.08
N ALA A 26 7.95 29.22 20.37
CA ALA A 26 8.05 28.24 21.45
C ALA A 26 6.75 28.17 22.26
N GLN A 27 6.35 26.95 22.62
CA GLN A 27 5.37 26.75 23.68
C GLN A 27 5.99 27.15 25.03
N THR A 28 5.40 28.13 25.71
CA THR A 28 5.85 28.57 27.04
C THR A 28 5.07 27.87 28.15
N VAL A 29 5.81 27.42 29.17
CA VAL A 29 5.28 26.72 30.34
C VAL A 29 5.82 27.40 31.59
N ASP A 30 4.93 27.96 32.41
CA ASP A 30 5.29 28.54 33.70
C ASP A 30 5.44 27.42 34.74
N SER A 31 6.61 27.31 35.35
CA SER A 31 6.87 26.29 36.39
C SER A 31 6.37 26.68 37.78
N GLY A 32 6.02 27.95 38.03
CA GLY A 32 5.60 28.44 39.35
C GLY A 32 6.68 28.36 40.45
N ALA A 33 7.93 28.01 40.12
CA ALA A 33 9.01 27.71 41.07
C ALA A 33 9.75 28.96 41.62
N GLY A 34 9.22 30.17 41.39
CA GLY A 34 9.70 31.41 42.01
C GLY A 34 11.10 31.90 41.59
N GLY A 35 11.63 31.44 40.46
CA GLY A 35 12.93 31.88 39.92
C GLY A 35 12.83 32.60 38.56
N SER A 36 13.98 32.90 37.95
CA SER A 36 14.08 33.55 36.64
C SER A 36 14.83 32.73 35.59
N ALA A 37 15.15 31.47 35.88
CA ALA A 37 15.84 30.60 34.93
C ALA A 37 14.86 30.03 33.90
N THR A 38 15.38 29.75 32.71
CA THR A 38 14.64 29.10 31.63
C THR A 38 15.38 27.88 31.11
N ILE A 39 14.61 26.88 30.66
CA ILE A 39 15.11 25.73 29.91
C ILE A 39 14.30 25.63 28.62
N THR A 40 14.95 25.86 27.48
CA THR A 40 14.37 25.74 26.14
C THR A 40 14.85 24.46 25.45
N ILE A 41 13.90 23.63 25.05
CA ILE A 41 14.10 22.38 24.32
C ILE A 41 13.78 22.63 22.85
N ASN A 42 14.82 22.71 22.03
CA ASN A 42 14.71 22.70 20.57
C ASN A 42 14.64 21.27 20.04
N ASN A 43 14.15 21.11 18.82
CA ASN A 43 13.90 19.80 18.20
C ASN A 43 12.96 18.90 19.01
N ALA A 44 12.10 19.49 19.84
CA ALA A 44 11.09 18.73 20.55
C ALA A 44 10.24 17.94 19.56
N SER A 45 9.94 16.69 19.88
CA SER A 45 9.04 15.87 19.07
C SER A 45 7.62 16.15 19.50
N GLN A 46 6.79 16.61 18.57
CA GLN A 46 5.41 16.95 18.85
C GLN A 46 4.66 15.75 19.42
N GLY A 47 3.83 15.99 20.44
CA GLY A 47 3.09 14.97 21.17
C GLY A 47 3.90 14.21 22.22
N GLN A 48 5.23 14.40 22.28
CA GLN A 48 6.06 13.80 23.33
C GLN A 48 6.04 14.64 24.61
N THR A 49 6.18 13.97 25.75
CA THR A 49 6.21 14.60 27.07
C THR A 49 7.64 14.86 27.49
N TYR A 50 7.90 16.09 27.92
CA TYR A 50 9.16 16.52 28.51
C TYR A 50 8.95 16.85 29.98
N THR A 51 9.73 16.20 30.85
CA THR A 51 9.67 16.40 32.30
C THR A 51 11.01 16.87 32.82
N VAL A 52 11.00 17.95 33.59
CA VAL A 52 12.18 18.58 34.16
C VAL A 52 12.26 18.24 35.65
N TYR A 53 13.37 17.66 36.08
CA TYR A 53 13.65 17.29 37.46
C TYR A 53 14.82 18.12 38.00
N LYS A 54 14.64 18.83 39.11
CA LYS A 54 15.72 19.52 39.79
C LYS A 54 16.52 18.52 40.63
N LEU A 55 17.79 18.32 40.29
CA LEU A 55 18.70 17.45 41.04
C LEU A 55 19.36 18.20 42.19
N PHE A 56 19.89 19.41 41.94
CA PHE A 56 20.63 20.20 42.93
C PHE A 56 20.18 21.66 42.93
N ASP A 57 20.23 22.31 44.09
CA ASP A 57 20.09 23.76 44.19
C ASP A 57 21.38 24.42 43.69
N ALA A 58 21.27 25.56 43.00
CA ALA A 58 22.43 26.32 42.56
C ALA A 58 22.37 27.76 43.08
N THR A 59 23.53 28.31 43.40
CA THR A 59 23.71 29.75 43.61
C THR A 59 24.74 30.27 42.63
N VAL A 60 24.51 31.47 42.09
CA VAL A 60 25.37 32.12 41.11
C VAL A 60 25.76 33.48 41.68
N ASP A 61 27.06 33.81 41.67
CA ASP A 61 27.53 35.12 42.08
C ASP A 61 27.57 36.12 40.91
N GLY A 62 27.89 37.38 41.19
CA GLY A 62 27.97 38.43 40.17
C GLY A 62 29.09 38.26 39.13
N ASN A 63 29.99 37.30 39.34
CA ASN A 63 31.10 36.96 38.44
C ASN A 63 30.82 35.66 37.64
N GLY A 64 29.63 35.07 37.79
CA GLY A 64 29.25 33.82 37.13
C GLY A 64 29.82 32.57 37.79
N ALA A 65 30.38 32.66 39.00
CA ALA A 65 30.79 31.50 39.76
C ALA A 65 29.55 30.79 40.34
N ILE A 66 29.54 29.46 40.26
CA ILE A 66 28.39 28.63 40.65
C ILE A 66 28.79 27.73 41.80
N SER A 67 27.88 27.54 42.74
CA SER A 67 27.95 26.41 43.67
C SER A 67 26.65 25.61 43.67
N TYR A 68 26.78 24.29 43.68
CA TYR A 68 25.67 23.36 43.77
C TYR A 68 25.54 22.79 45.18
N LYS A 69 24.30 22.60 45.64
CA LYS A 69 23.99 22.00 46.95
C LYS A 69 22.89 20.95 46.85
N LEU A 70 22.91 20.02 47.79
CA LEU A 70 21.80 19.09 47.97
C LEU A 70 20.49 19.89 48.19
N PRO A 71 19.39 19.49 47.52
CA PRO A 71 18.08 20.09 47.76
C PRO A 71 17.65 19.95 49.21
N SER A 72 16.84 20.92 49.68
CA SER A 72 16.21 20.83 50.99
C SER A 72 15.49 19.49 51.18
N GLY A 73 15.71 18.84 52.32
CA GLY A 73 15.15 17.52 52.65
C GLY A 73 15.95 16.32 52.14
N LYS A 74 17.00 16.51 51.33
CA LYS A 74 17.94 15.45 50.92
C LYS A 74 19.18 15.47 51.80
N THR A 75 19.56 14.31 52.34
CA THR A 75 20.73 14.15 53.22
C THR A 75 21.88 13.37 52.59
N SER A 76 21.66 12.71 51.45
CA SER A 76 22.68 11.93 50.74
C SER A 76 22.35 11.83 49.24
N LEU A 77 23.33 11.44 48.42
CA LEU A 77 23.18 11.21 46.98
C LEU A 77 22.61 9.82 46.63
N GLY A 78 22.64 8.86 47.56
CA GLY A 78 22.38 7.44 47.28
C GLY A 78 23.28 6.92 46.15
N ASP A 79 22.68 6.24 45.16
CA ASP A 79 23.38 5.73 43.97
C ASP A 79 24.05 6.84 43.14
N GLY A 80 23.61 8.09 43.34
CA GLY A 80 24.19 9.31 42.76
C GLY A 80 25.66 9.53 43.11
N SER A 81 26.15 8.88 44.17
CA SER A 81 27.56 8.84 44.54
C SER A 81 28.46 8.22 43.46
N THR A 82 27.89 7.57 42.44
CA THR A 82 28.61 7.12 41.23
C THR A 82 29.10 8.31 40.39
N TRP A 83 28.33 9.39 40.31
CA TRP A 83 28.59 10.54 39.42
C TRP A 83 28.98 11.82 40.15
N PHE A 84 28.54 11.97 41.40
CA PHE A 84 28.77 13.17 42.19
C PHE A 84 29.36 12.85 43.56
N GLU A 85 29.98 13.84 44.16
CA GLU A 85 30.42 13.86 45.55
C GLU A 85 29.69 14.95 46.31
N VAL A 86 29.46 14.71 47.60
CA VAL A 86 28.87 15.69 48.51
C VAL A 86 29.74 15.86 49.75
N ASP A 87 30.09 17.10 50.08
CA ASP A 87 30.90 17.41 51.25
C ASP A 87 30.06 17.54 52.55
N ALA A 88 30.74 17.72 53.69
CA ALA A 88 30.08 17.86 54.99
C ALA A 88 29.17 19.09 55.13
N LYS A 89 29.26 20.05 54.19
CA LYS A 89 28.41 21.25 54.13
C LYS A 89 27.29 21.10 53.09
N GLY A 90 27.15 19.93 52.47
CA GLY A 90 26.15 19.64 51.45
C GLY A 90 26.48 20.20 50.07
N ASN A 91 27.71 20.66 49.83
CA ASN A 91 28.12 21.13 48.51
C ASN A 91 28.34 19.92 47.60
N VAL A 92 27.90 20.03 46.34
CA VAL A 92 27.94 18.94 45.36
C VAL A 92 28.97 19.25 44.26
N THR A 93 29.81 18.27 43.95
CA THR A 93 30.79 18.34 42.83
C THR A 93 30.68 17.11 41.95
N ALA A 94 30.81 17.28 40.63
CA ALA A 94 30.89 16.14 39.71
C ALA A 94 32.22 15.40 39.89
N LYS A 95 32.18 14.07 39.81
CA LYS A 95 33.39 13.25 39.77
C LYS A 95 34.09 13.37 38.43
N GLU A 96 35.39 13.16 38.44
CA GLU A 96 36.17 13.04 37.21
C GLU A 96 35.61 11.89 36.35
N ASN A 97 35.37 12.15 35.06
CA ASN A 97 34.79 11.18 34.11
C ASN A 97 33.37 10.70 34.44
N ALA A 98 32.57 11.47 35.18
CA ALA A 98 31.17 11.14 35.41
C ALA A 98 30.38 11.02 34.09
N ASP A 99 29.90 9.81 33.78
CA ASP A 99 29.06 9.55 32.60
C ASP A 99 27.57 9.73 32.91
N VAL A 100 27.07 10.93 32.62
CA VAL A 100 25.66 11.31 32.78
C VAL A 100 24.76 10.87 31.61
N SER A 101 25.29 10.08 30.66
CA SER A 101 24.52 9.53 29.54
C SER A 101 24.03 8.09 29.78
N SER A 102 24.59 7.40 30.78
CA SER A 102 24.25 6.00 31.11
C SER A 102 22.81 5.81 31.62
N ASP A 103 22.17 4.69 31.29
CA ASP A 103 20.80 4.39 31.75
C ASP A 103 20.68 4.32 33.29
N ALA A 104 21.77 3.95 33.97
CA ALA A 104 21.87 4.01 35.43
C ALA A 104 21.74 5.45 35.95
N PHE A 105 22.41 6.41 35.31
CA PHE A 105 22.29 7.83 35.65
C PHE A 105 20.86 8.32 35.44
N LYS A 106 20.25 7.99 34.30
CA LYS A 106 18.87 8.41 33.96
C LYS A 106 17.87 7.95 35.02
N THR A 107 17.97 6.67 35.39
CA THR A 107 17.11 6.06 36.40
C THR A 107 17.29 6.72 37.76
N TRP A 108 18.53 6.95 38.18
CA TRP A 108 18.81 7.65 39.42
C TRP A 108 18.32 9.10 39.38
N ALA A 109 18.60 9.85 38.32
CA ALA A 109 18.27 11.27 38.22
C ALA A 109 16.75 11.52 38.27
N ALA A 110 15.95 10.71 37.57
CA ALA A 110 14.49 10.79 37.62
C ALA A 110 13.92 10.47 39.01
N SER A 111 14.51 9.50 39.71
CA SER A 111 14.09 9.08 41.06
C SER A 111 14.56 10.03 42.16
N PHE A 112 15.77 10.55 42.03
CA PHE A 112 16.39 11.45 43.00
C PHE A 112 15.86 12.87 42.88
N GLY A 113 15.70 13.37 41.65
CA GLY A 113 15.29 14.73 41.38
C GLY A 113 13.86 15.04 41.82
N THR A 114 13.61 16.30 42.15
CA THR A 114 12.24 16.79 42.36
C THR A 114 11.68 17.27 41.04
N GLN A 115 10.56 16.72 40.60
CA GLN A 115 9.89 17.19 39.37
C GLN A 115 9.53 18.68 39.51
N ALA A 116 10.16 19.52 38.69
CA ALA A 116 9.95 20.96 38.66
C ALA A 116 8.86 21.37 37.67
N ALA A 117 8.78 20.69 36.52
CA ALA A 117 7.76 20.95 35.51
C ALA A 117 7.58 19.76 34.57
N THR A 118 6.47 19.72 33.84
CA THR A 118 6.23 18.78 32.75
C THR A 118 5.35 19.42 31.69
N ALA A 119 5.56 19.05 30.42
CA ALA A 119 4.74 19.53 29.31
C ALA A 119 4.75 18.55 28.14
N VAL A 120 3.63 18.50 27.41
CA VAL A 120 3.56 17.84 26.11
C VAL A 120 3.91 18.88 25.05
N ALA A 121 4.85 18.55 24.17
CA ALA A 121 5.28 19.42 23.09
C ALA A 121 4.14 19.61 22.07
N ALA A 122 3.68 20.85 21.91
CA ALA A 122 2.71 21.23 20.89
C ALA A 122 3.35 21.33 19.50
N ASP A 123 4.66 21.51 19.44
CA ASP A 123 5.47 21.63 18.22
C ASP A 123 6.95 21.27 18.47
N ASN A 124 7.86 21.88 17.71
CA ASN A 124 9.29 21.63 17.75
C ASN A 124 10.06 22.33 18.88
N THR A 125 9.40 23.15 19.71
CA THR A 125 10.07 23.83 20.82
C THR A 125 9.23 23.88 22.09
N VAL A 126 9.83 23.47 23.22
CA VAL A 126 9.23 23.60 24.56
C VAL A 126 10.10 24.47 25.45
N THR A 127 9.54 25.53 26.03
CA THR A 127 10.26 26.42 26.96
C THR A 127 9.64 26.39 28.35
N PHE A 128 10.40 25.91 29.32
CA PHE A 128 10.08 26.01 30.74
C PHE A 128 10.65 27.31 31.31
N THR A 129 9.81 28.08 31.98
CA THR A 129 10.14 29.39 32.55
C THR A 129 9.96 29.42 34.06
N ASN A 130 10.44 30.47 34.71
CA ASN A 130 10.35 30.71 36.15
C ASN A 130 10.98 29.62 37.03
N LEU A 131 11.96 28.89 36.50
CA LEU A 131 12.67 27.86 37.23
C LEU A 131 13.61 28.51 38.25
N ALA A 132 13.70 27.90 39.45
CA ALA A 132 14.75 28.26 40.41
C ALA A 132 16.14 27.90 39.86
N TYR A 133 17.20 28.56 40.30
CA TYR A 133 18.55 28.14 39.93
C TYR A 133 18.86 26.74 40.46
N GLY A 134 19.42 25.89 39.60
CA GLY A 134 19.71 24.50 39.91
C GLY A 134 20.38 23.73 38.79
N TYR A 135 20.77 22.50 39.13
CA TYR A 135 21.20 21.48 38.18
C TYR A 135 19.99 20.60 37.86
N TYR A 136 19.62 20.51 36.59
CA TYR A 136 18.38 19.87 36.17
C TYR A 136 18.62 18.64 35.31
N TYR A 137 17.82 17.60 35.50
CA TYR A 137 17.67 16.46 34.60
C TYR A 137 16.40 16.62 33.76
N VAL A 138 16.51 16.58 32.44
CA VAL A 138 15.35 16.62 31.54
C VAL A 138 15.13 15.26 30.91
N GLN A 139 13.92 14.74 31.05
CA GLN A 139 13.47 13.47 30.51
C GLN A 139 12.46 13.69 29.38
N SER A 140 12.64 13.01 28.25
CA SER A 140 11.61 12.88 27.20
C SER A 140 10.96 11.50 27.29
N SER A 141 9.70 11.37 26.88
CA SER A 141 9.04 10.06 26.66
C SER A 141 9.72 9.21 25.57
N LEU A 142 10.60 9.81 24.75
CA LEU A 142 11.53 9.11 23.84
C LEU A 142 12.85 8.67 24.52
N GLY A 143 13.00 8.83 25.83
CA GLY A 143 14.16 8.37 26.62
C GLY A 143 15.33 9.35 26.75
N ALA A 144 15.13 10.65 26.46
CA ALA A 144 16.22 11.64 26.42
C ALA A 144 16.70 12.03 27.82
N THR A 145 17.95 12.49 27.92
CA THR A 145 18.59 12.86 29.17
C THR A 145 19.49 14.06 28.96
N ILE A 146 19.32 15.07 29.81
CA ILE A 146 20.07 16.32 29.72
C ILE A 146 20.32 16.81 31.11
N THR A 147 21.56 17.16 31.39
CA THR A 147 21.91 17.93 32.56
C THR A 147 22.17 19.39 32.20
N VAL A 148 21.50 20.31 32.90
CA VAL A 148 21.74 21.75 32.73
C VAL A 148 22.73 22.21 33.80
N ASP A 149 23.90 22.71 33.39
CA ASP A 149 24.82 23.42 34.27
C ASP A 149 24.51 24.93 34.25
N SER A 150 24.43 25.54 35.43
CA SER A 150 23.88 26.89 35.61
C SER A 150 24.91 28.00 35.39
N THR A 151 25.75 27.89 34.35
CA THR A 151 26.62 29.02 33.93
C THR A 151 25.84 30.10 33.20
N ASN A 152 24.64 29.76 32.72
CA ASN A 152 23.67 30.66 32.13
C ASN A 152 22.29 30.41 32.77
N PRO A 153 21.58 31.44 33.29
CA PRO A 153 20.21 31.29 33.75
C PRO A 153 19.26 30.77 32.65
N ASP A 154 19.62 30.95 31.38
CA ASP A 154 18.83 30.51 30.23
C ASP A 154 19.53 29.39 29.46
N ALA A 155 19.08 28.14 29.67
CA ALA A 155 19.63 26.97 29.00
C ALA A 155 18.86 26.63 27.73
N THR A 156 19.59 26.25 26.67
CA THR A 156 19.02 25.72 25.44
C THR A 156 19.60 24.33 25.16
N ILE A 157 18.71 23.39 24.87
CA ILE A 157 19.03 21.98 24.67
C ILE A 157 18.37 21.52 23.36
N LYS A 158 19.03 20.67 22.58
CA LYS A 158 18.49 20.18 21.29
C LYS A 158 18.14 18.70 21.40
N ASP A 159 16.87 18.33 21.44
CA ASP A 159 16.47 16.92 21.47
C ASP A 159 17.03 16.14 20.26
N LYS A 160 17.56 14.94 20.52
CA LYS A 160 18.16 14.01 19.56
C LYS A 160 17.57 12.61 19.70
N ASN A 161 16.51 12.46 20.49
CA ASN A 161 15.91 11.16 20.77
C ASN A 161 14.88 10.72 19.74
N THR A 162 14.93 11.28 18.53
CA THR A 162 14.04 10.88 17.46
C THR A 162 14.61 9.65 16.76
N THR A 163 13.76 8.65 16.55
CA THR A 163 14.08 7.56 15.63
C THR A 163 14.00 8.07 14.20
N ALA A 164 14.80 7.52 13.30
CA ALA A 164 14.59 7.72 11.87
C ALA A 164 13.17 7.23 11.49
N PRO A 165 12.54 7.83 10.46
CA PRO A 165 11.36 7.21 9.87
C PRO A 165 11.69 5.79 9.43
N ASN A 166 10.70 4.91 9.46
CA ASN A 166 10.92 3.52 9.08
C ASN A 166 9.69 2.94 8.39
N ILE A 167 9.92 1.85 7.68
CA ILE A 167 8.84 1.00 7.16
C ILE A 167 8.63 -0.12 8.19
N PRO A 168 7.41 -0.29 8.75
CA PRO A 168 7.08 -1.43 9.60
C PRO A 168 7.35 -2.77 8.92
N ASP A 169 7.26 -3.85 9.70
CA ASP A 169 7.29 -5.21 9.13
C ASP A 169 6.23 -5.38 8.03
N ASP A 170 6.59 -6.03 6.93
CA ASP A 170 5.69 -6.35 5.83
C ASP A 170 4.45 -7.13 6.33
N ASN A 171 4.60 -8.02 7.33
CA ASN A 171 3.46 -8.75 7.93
C ASN A 171 2.48 -7.84 8.69
N ASN A 172 2.89 -6.62 9.03
CA ASN A 172 2.04 -5.59 9.64
C ASN A 172 1.54 -4.58 8.59
N GLY A 173 1.64 -4.93 7.31
CA GLY A 173 1.25 -4.11 6.16
C GLY A 173 2.16 -2.91 5.92
N GLY A 174 3.40 -2.95 6.40
CA GLY A 174 4.42 -1.92 6.12
C GLY A 174 4.81 -1.90 4.64
N GLY A 175 5.05 -0.72 4.11
CA GLY A 175 5.39 -0.53 2.70
C GLY A 175 4.15 -0.52 1.83
N LYS A 176 4.31 -0.91 0.56
CA LYS A 176 3.22 -0.98 -0.43
C LYS A 176 2.61 -2.38 -0.51
N HIS A 177 1.28 -2.46 -0.46
CA HIS A 177 0.50 -3.70 -0.58
C HIS A 177 -0.77 -3.50 -1.40
N ILE A 178 -1.31 -4.60 -1.93
CA ILE A 178 -2.69 -4.68 -2.44
C ILE A 178 -3.60 -5.05 -1.27
N LEU A 179 -4.79 -4.46 -1.21
CA LEU A 179 -5.83 -4.79 -0.24
C LEU A 179 -6.87 -5.71 -0.87
N VAL A 180 -6.93 -6.96 -0.39
CA VAL A 180 -7.93 -7.95 -0.78
C VAL A 180 -8.72 -8.35 0.47
N ASN A 181 -10.02 -8.09 0.49
CA ASN A 181 -10.90 -8.41 1.63
C ASN A 181 -10.42 -7.85 2.99
N GLY A 182 -9.71 -6.72 2.98
CA GLY A 182 -9.14 -6.10 4.18
C GLY A 182 -7.78 -6.63 4.62
N GLU A 183 -7.22 -7.60 3.90
CA GLU A 183 -5.87 -8.14 4.13
C GLU A 183 -4.88 -7.60 3.09
N THR A 184 -3.61 -7.46 3.50
CA THR A 184 -2.51 -7.01 2.63
C THR A 184 -1.85 -8.18 1.92
N VAL A 185 -1.70 -8.08 0.60
CA VAL A 185 -1.00 -9.06 -0.24
C VAL A 185 -0.10 -8.36 -1.25
N ASP A 186 0.99 -9.01 -1.66
CA ASP A 186 1.89 -8.48 -2.70
C ASP A 186 1.43 -8.81 -4.12
N SER A 187 0.58 -9.82 -4.28
CA SER A 187 0.07 -10.23 -5.58
C SER A 187 -1.37 -10.73 -5.51
N THR A 188 -2.13 -10.46 -6.58
CA THR A 188 -3.49 -10.96 -6.77
C THR A 188 -3.78 -11.18 -8.25
N THR A 189 -4.98 -11.65 -8.57
CA THR A 189 -5.48 -11.74 -9.95
C THR A 189 -6.75 -10.93 -10.15
N ALA A 190 -6.88 -10.34 -11.33
CA ALA A 190 -8.03 -9.55 -11.75
C ALA A 190 -8.18 -9.63 -13.28
N LYS A 191 -9.36 -9.28 -13.80
CA LYS A 191 -9.54 -9.07 -15.26
C LYS A 191 -9.28 -7.62 -15.64
N VAL A 192 -9.03 -7.35 -16.92
CA VAL A 192 -9.01 -5.98 -17.45
C VAL A 192 -10.33 -5.29 -17.11
N GLY A 193 -10.24 -4.04 -16.66
CA GLY A 193 -11.37 -3.24 -16.21
C GLY A 193 -11.74 -3.43 -14.73
N ASP A 194 -11.18 -4.41 -14.01
CA ASP A 194 -11.38 -4.52 -12.56
C ASP A 194 -10.65 -3.42 -11.81
N THR A 195 -11.23 -3.03 -10.68
CA THR A 195 -10.60 -2.14 -9.70
C THR A 195 -9.83 -2.95 -8.65
N VAL A 196 -8.61 -2.51 -8.35
CA VAL A 196 -7.71 -3.05 -7.33
C VAL A 196 -7.42 -1.96 -6.30
N ASN A 197 -7.47 -2.31 -5.02
CA ASN A 197 -7.23 -1.37 -3.92
C ASN A 197 -5.79 -1.53 -3.42
N TYR A 198 -5.15 -0.41 -3.07
CA TYR A 198 -3.76 -0.36 -2.61
C TYR A 198 -3.65 0.30 -1.24
N GLN A 199 -2.61 -0.07 -0.51
CA GLN A 199 -2.17 0.55 0.73
C GLN A 199 -0.68 0.88 0.65
N ILE A 200 -0.28 2.03 1.19
CA ILE A 200 1.10 2.37 1.54
C ILE A 200 1.15 2.75 3.01
N LYS A 201 2.06 2.14 3.79
CA LYS A 201 2.18 2.39 5.24
C LYS A 201 3.63 2.58 5.67
N PHE A 202 3.88 3.61 6.47
CA PHE A 202 5.20 3.87 7.07
C PHE A 202 5.06 4.61 8.41
N GLU A 203 6.12 4.62 9.21
CA GLU A 203 6.23 5.39 10.45
C GLU A 203 7.02 6.68 10.17
N ALA A 204 6.34 7.81 10.33
CA ALA A 204 6.91 9.14 10.15
C ALA A 204 7.40 9.71 11.50
N THR A 205 8.42 10.55 11.45
CA THR A 205 8.99 11.25 12.59
C THR A 205 9.27 12.72 12.26
N ASN A 206 9.36 13.60 13.26
CA ASN A 206 9.63 15.03 13.01
C ASN A 206 11.11 15.30 12.64
N TYR A 207 12.02 14.42 13.06
CA TYR A 207 13.46 14.57 12.86
C TYR A 207 14.09 13.23 12.52
N VAL A 208 15.09 13.26 11.63
CA VAL A 208 16.04 12.17 11.47
C VAL A 208 17.33 12.54 12.20
N THR A 209 17.75 11.65 13.11
CA THR A 209 18.96 11.87 13.92
C THR A 209 20.01 10.82 13.60
N THR A 210 21.19 11.28 13.21
CA THR A 210 22.43 10.49 13.15
C THR A 210 23.25 10.75 14.42
N GLU A 211 24.37 10.04 14.61
CA GLU A 211 25.16 10.10 15.86
C GLU A 211 25.47 11.52 16.35
N THR A 212 25.66 12.47 15.44
CA THR A 212 26.04 13.85 15.79
C THR A 212 25.03 14.90 15.38
N ASP A 213 24.15 14.62 14.41
CA ASP A 213 23.30 15.61 13.76
C ASP A 213 21.82 15.22 13.76
N SER A 214 20.95 16.20 14.00
CA SER A 214 19.50 16.01 14.02
C SER A 214 18.85 17.00 13.09
N LYS A 215 18.21 16.47 12.04
CA LYS A 215 17.67 17.24 10.92
C LYS A 215 16.16 17.16 10.91
N GLN A 216 15.50 18.31 10.89
CA GLN A 216 14.04 18.37 10.81
C GLN A 216 13.57 17.85 9.45
N ILE A 217 12.58 16.96 9.47
CA ILE A 217 11.87 16.50 8.28
C ILE A 217 10.78 17.50 7.96
N THR A 218 10.79 18.04 6.74
CA THR A 218 9.84 19.07 6.29
C THR A 218 8.70 18.48 5.47
N LYS A 219 8.91 17.36 4.79
CA LYS A 219 7.89 16.65 4.02
C LYS A 219 8.25 15.19 3.80
N TYR A 220 7.22 14.38 3.60
CA TYR A 220 7.31 13.04 3.04
C TYR A 220 6.81 13.06 1.59
N THR A 221 7.52 12.38 0.72
CA THR A 221 7.18 12.26 -0.70
C THR A 221 7.04 10.79 -1.04
N ILE A 222 5.87 10.41 -1.55
CA ILE A 222 5.58 9.07 -2.05
C ILE A 222 5.52 9.16 -3.56
N ILE A 223 6.35 8.39 -4.24
CA ILE A 223 6.37 8.28 -5.70
C ILE A 223 5.86 6.91 -6.07
N ASP A 224 4.74 6.84 -6.77
CA ASP A 224 4.04 5.61 -7.09
C ASP A 224 3.87 5.46 -8.61
N THR A 225 4.44 4.40 -9.17
CA THR A 225 4.59 4.21 -10.62
C THR A 225 3.82 2.97 -11.06
N PRO A 226 2.64 3.14 -11.67
CA PRO A 226 1.87 2.03 -12.21
C PRO A 226 2.38 1.60 -13.60
N THR A 227 2.24 0.31 -13.90
CA THR A 227 2.36 -0.27 -15.24
C THR A 227 1.12 -1.11 -15.51
N ASN A 228 0.45 -0.88 -16.63
CA ASN A 228 -0.83 -1.52 -16.98
C ASN A 228 -1.94 -1.36 -15.92
N LEU A 229 -1.85 -0.30 -15.12
CA LEU A 229 -2.82 0.13 -14.13
C LEU A 229 -3.08 1.62 -14.32
N SER A 230 -4.31 2.06 -14.09
CA SER A 230 -4.68 3.46 -14.10
C SER A 230 -5.12 3.85 -12.69
N ILE A 231 -4.30 4.64 -12.00
CA ILE A 231 -4.57 5.11 -10.63
C ILE A 231 -5.70 6.14 -10.67
N ASP A 232 -6.73 5.94 -9.83
CA ASP A 232 -7.77 6.92 -9.61
C ASP A 232 -7.38 7.87 -8.46
N LYS A 233 -6.79 9.00 -8.82
CA LYS A 233 -6.40 10.07 -7.90
C LYS A 233 -7.53 10.50 -6.96
N SER A 234 -8.79 10.44 -7.41
CA SER A 234 -9.93 10.90 -6.59
C SER A 234 -10.22 10.00 -5.39
N THR A 235 -9.67 8.78 -5.39
CA THR A 235 -9.83 7.78 -4.32
C THR A 235 -8.71 7.83 -3.27
N VAL A 236 -7.72 8.71 -3.44
CA VAL A 236 -6.59 8.82 -2.51
C VAL A 236 -7.08 9.33 -1.15
N VAL A 237 -6.81 8.55 -0.11
CA VAL A 237 -7.06 8.90 1.29
C VAL A 237 -5.75 8.77 2.04
N VAL A 238 -5.35 9.85 2.72
CA VAL A 238 -4.16 9.87 3.60
C VAL A 238 -4.62 9.95 5.05
N LYS A 239 -4.06 9.08 5.90
CA LYS A 239 -4.24 9.11 7.35
C LYS A 239 -2.90 9.28 8.05
N VAL A 240 -2.89 10.11 9.10
CA VAL A 240 -1.76 10.26 10.03
C VAL A 240 -2.28 9.93 11.42
N GLY A 241 -1.75 8.88 12.04
CA GLY A 241 -2.41 8.21 13.15
C GLY A 241 -3.82 7.76 12.75
N ASP A 242 -4.82 8.08 13.57
CA ASP A 242 -6.22 7.73 13.31
C ASP A 242 -6.97 8.76 12.46
N GLN A 243 -6.33 9.89 12.14
CA GLN A 243 -6.99 11.05 11.52
C GLN A 243 -6.80 11.05 10.01
N THR A 244 -7.90 11.18 9.26
CA THR A 244 -7.83 11.50 7.82
C THR A 244 -7.38 12.94 7.63
N VAL A 245 -6.39 13.14 6.76
CA VAL A 245 -5.75 14.42 6.50
C VAL A 245 -5.97 14.81 5.03
N THR A 246 -6.50 16.02 4.82
CA THR A 246 -6.72 16.59 3.47
C THR A 246 -5.94 17.88 3.26
N THR A 247 -5.73 18.67 4.31
CA THR A 247 -4.80 19.81 4.31
C THR A 247 -3.36 19.30 4.34
N ASN A 248 -2.41 20.02 3.76
CA ASN A 248 -0.98 19.65 3.75
C ASN A 248 -0.65 18.38 2.95
N VAL A 249 -1.60 17.90 2.15
CA VAL A 249 -1.43 16.81 1.20
C VAL A 249 -1.58 17.40 -0.19
N ASP A 250 -0.52 17.31 -1.00
CA ASP A 250 -0.61 17.53 -2.43
C ASP A 250 -0.48 16.19 -3.15
N THR A 251 -1.37 15.91 -4.07
CA THR A 251 -1.34 14.69 -4.88
C THR A 251 -1.36 15.10 -6.33
N GLN A 252 -0.45 14.56 -7.12
CA GLN A 252 -0.35 14.80 -8.55
C GLN A 252 -0.22 13.48 -9.29
N VAL A 253 -0.75 13.41 -10.50
CA VAL A 253 -0.56 12.28 -11.42
C VAL A 253 -0.10 12.88 -12.74
N ASP A 254 1.05 12.44 -13.26
CA ASP A 254 1.57 12.92 -14.53
C ASP A 254 1.00 12.15 -15.73
N ASP A 255 1.38 12.56 -16.94
CA ASP A 255 0.89 11.95 -18.20
C ASP A 255 1.28 10.47 -18.35
N SER A 256 2.28 9.99 -17.61
CA SER A 256 2.66 8.57 -17.57
C SER A 256 1.82 7.75 -16.59
N GLY A 257 0.95 8.40 -15.82
CA GLY A 257 0.16 7.79 -14.75
C GLY A 257 0.91 7.68 -13.42
N LYS A 258 2.17 8.15 -13.34
CA LYS A 258 2.94 8.16 -12.10
C LYS A 258 2.31 9.16 -11.13
N MET A 259 1.96 8.67 -9.94
CA MET A 259 1.40 9.46 -8.86
C MET A 259 2.50 9.92 -7.91
N THR A 260 2.50 11.21 -7.56
CA THR A 260 3.34 11.77 -6.50
C THR A 260 2.44 12.33 -5.41
N ILE A 261 2.64 11.88 -4.18
CA ILE A 261 1.97 12.43 -2.99
C ILE A 261 3.03 13.13 -2.14
N VAL A 262 2.84 14.42 -1.87
CA VAL A 262 3.66 15.21 -0.97
C VAL A 262 2.85 15.50 0.29
N LEU A 263 3.30 14.98 1.43
CA LEU A 263 2.74 15.26 2.75
C LEU A 263 3.68 16.23 3.47
N THR A 264 3.27 17.50 3.59
CA THR A 264 4.01 18.51 4.36
C THR A 264 3.98 18.15 5.84
N TRP A 265 5.16 18.08 6.45
CA TRP A 265 5.36 17.61 7.83
C TRP A 265 5.78 18.72 8.80
N ALA A 266 6.37 19.79 8.26
CA ALA A 266 6.61 21.04 8.96
C ALA A 266 6.17 22.23 8.10
N ASP A 267 5.65 23.29 8.72
CA ASP A 267 5.24 24.50 8.02
C ASP A 267 6.43 25.36 7.58
N THR A 268 6.15 26.47 6.88
CA THR A 268 7.19 27.38 6.38
C THR A 268 7.96 28.11 7.48
N ALA A 269 7.44 28.15 8.71
CA ALA A 269 8.12 28.69 9.88
C ALA A 269 8.94 27.62 10.64
N GLY A 270 8.94 26.37 10.14
CA GLY A 270 9.62 25.24 10.77
C GLY A 270 8.84 24.62 11.92
N LYS A 271 7.55 24.95 12.09
CA LYS A 271 6.70 24.31 13.11
C LYS A 271 6.30 22.91 12.63
N THR A 272 6.47 21.90 13.47
CA THR A 272 5.97 20.56 13.17
C THR A 272 4.44 20.56 13.12
N ILE A 273 3.87 19.72 12.25
CA ILE A 273 2.42 19.65 12.04
C ILE A 273 1.79 18.46 12.78
N TYR A 274 2.49 17.32 12.81
CA TYR A 274 1.97 16.06 13.36
C TYR A 274 2.84 15.53 14.49
N ASN A 275 2.20 14.75 15.37
CA ASN A 275 2.88 14.03 16.43
C ASN A 275 3.96 13.10 15.87
N SER A 276 5.00 12.84 16.67
CA SER A 276 6.12 11.98 16.29
C SER A 276 6.46 10.99 17.40
N PRO A 277 6.62 9.68 17.09
CA PRO A 277 6.34 9.06 15.80
C PRO A 277 4.83 9.04 15.50
N SER A 278 4.46 8.97 14.21
CA SER A 278 3.09 8.71 13.77
C SER A 278 3.07 7.76 12.58
N THR A 279 2.17 6.78 12.63
CA THR A 279 1.87 5.92 11.49
C THR A 279 1.18 6.73 10.40
N VAL A 280 1.67 6.65 9.17
CA VAL A 280 1.02 7.17 7.97
C VAL A 280 0.47 6.01 7.17
N VAL A 281 -0.80 6.09 6.77
CA VAL A 281 -1.46 5.12 5.90
C VAL A 281 -2.10 5.85 4.74
N ILE A 282 -1.75 5.44 3.51
CA ILE A 282 -2.32 5.96 2.27
C ILE A 282 -3.06 4.80 1.60
N THR A 283 -4.32 5.02 1.23
CA THR A 283 -5.10 4.05 0.44
C THR A 283 -5.64 4.71 -0.82
N TYR A 284 -5.70 3.95 -1.91
CA TYR A 284 -6.26 4.41 -3.18
C TYR A 284 -6.58 3.21 -4.08
N ASN A 285 -7.27 3.48 -5.18
CA ASN A 285 -7.70 2.46 -6.14
C ASN A 285 -6.99 2.65 -7.49
N ALA A 286 -6.78 1.56 -8.22
CA ALA A 286 -6.38 1.59 -9.62
C ALA A 286 -7.20 0.60 -10.45
N THR A 287 -7.41 0.90 -11.72
CA THR A 287 -8.10 0.01 -12.66
C THR A 287 -7.10 -0.72 -13.55
N VAL A 288 -7.28 -2.03 -13.73
CA VAL A 288 -6.46 -2.85 -14.64
C VAL A 288 -6.71 -2.44 -16.09
N THR A 289 -5.67 -2.00 -16.80
CA THR A 289 -5.81 -1.52 -18.19
C THR A 289 -5.56 -2.64 -19.20
N LYS A 290 -5.89 -2.40 -20.46
CA LYS A 290 -5.75 -3.40 -21.54
C LYS A 290 -4.33 -3.96 -21.72
N GLY A 291 -3.30 -3.19 -21.36
CA GLY A 291 -1.91 -3.66 -21.48
C GLY A 291 -1.62 -4.86 -20.57
N ALA A 292 -2.42 -5.04 -19.52
CA ALA A 292 -2.32 -6.17 -18.60
C ALA A 292 -2.65 -7.52 -19.28
N ALA A 293 -3.30 -7.50 -20.45
CA ALA A 293 -3.59 -8.69 -21.25
C ALA A 293 -2.34 -9.33 -21.88
N ASP A 294 -1.26 -8.55 -22.05
CA ASP A 294 -0.04 -8.98 -22.73
C ASP A 294 1.22 -8.91 -21.85
N ALA A 295 1.17 -8.13 -20.76
CA ALA A 295 2.28 -7.97 -19.81
C ALA A 295 1.76 -7.86 -18.37
N ALA A 296 2.62 -8.12 -17.39
CA ALA A 296 2.24 -7.98 -15.98
C ALA A 296 1.75 -6.56 -15.67
N ALA A 297 0.71 -6.47 -14.83
CA ALA A 297 0.30 -5.20 -14.24
C ALA A 297 1.02 -5.06 -12.89
N THR A 298 1.86 -4.04 -12.78
CA THR A 298 2.67 -3.82 -11.58
C THR A 298 2.48 -2.41 -11.08
N ASN A 299 2.68 -2.23 -9.78
CA ASN A 299 2.67 -0.91 -9.19
C ASN A 299 3.82 -0.82 -8.19
N SER A 300 4.65 0.20 -8.32
CA SER A 300 5.90 0.33 -7.57
C SER A 300 5.94 1.65 -6.84
N ALA A 301 6.09 1.63 -5.52
CA ALA A 301 6.11 2.83 -4.69
C ALA A 301 7.46 3.00 -3.97
N THR A 302 7.94 4.24 -3.94
CA THR A 302 9.05 4.69 -3.11
C THR A 302 8.53 5.68 -2.08
N ILE A 303 8.88 5.46 -0.82
CA ILE A 303 8.57 6.35 0.30
C ILE A 303 9.86 7.07 0.67
N GLY A 304 9.87 8.39 0.59
CA GLY A 304 11.02 9.19 0.96
C GLY A 304 10.66 10.43 1.74
N TYR A 305 11.67 11.14 2.23
CA TYR A 305 11.52 12.37 2.99
C TYR A 305 12.55 13.40 2.57
N ASN A 306 12.25 14.67 2.84
CA ASN A 306 13.19 15.77 2.72
C ASN A 306 13.37 16.44 4.07
N THR A 307 14.57 16.94 4.30
CA THR A 307 14.94 17.68 5.51
C THR A 307 15.06 19.18 5.22
N ALA A 308 15.10 20.00 6.28
CA ALA A 308 15.18 21.45 6.16
C ALA A 308 16.45 21.96 5.43
N ASP A 309 17.55 21.21 5.49
CA ASP A 309 18.80 21.50 4.78
C ASP A 309 18.78 21.03 3.32
N ASN A 310 17.92 20.07 2.97
CA ASN A 310 17.76 19.53 1.61
C ASN A 310 16.28 19.56 1.13
N PRO A 311 15.60 20.73 1.14
CA PRO A 311 14.15 20.81 0.94
C PRO A 311 13.70 20.58 -0.51
N ASN A 312 14.60 20.79 -1.47
CA ASN A 312 14.32 20.77 -2.92
C ASN A 312 15.06 19.66 -3.68
N GLU A 313 15.82 18.83 -2.98
CA GLU A 313 16.50 17.66 -3.55
C GLU A 313 15.51 16.49 -3.73
N ASP A 314 15.93 15.47 -4.47
CA ASP A 314 15.21 14.19 -4.52
C ASP A 314 15.01 13.64 -3.09
N PRO A 315 13.83 13.08 -2.79
CA PRO A 315 13.53 12.61 -1.44
C PRO A 315 14.45 11.45 -1.06
N THR A 316 15.01 11.52 0.14
CA THR A 316 15.83 10.42 0.70
C THR A 316 14.91 9.23 1.01
N PRO A 317 15.17 8.02 0.49
CA PRO A 317 14.34 6.86 0.79
C PRO A 317 14.28 6.56 2.28
N VAL A 318 13.08 6.29 2.80
CA VAL A 318 12.89 5.84 4.19
C VAL A 318 13.59 4.50 4.44
N ASN A 319 13.64 3.63 3.44
CA ASN A 319 14.41 2.39 3.46
C ASN A 319 15.45 2.40 2.32
N PRO A 320 16.69 2.83 2.56
CA PRO A 320 17.72 2.88 1.52
C PRO A 320 18.11 1.52 0.94
N ASP A 321 18.01 0.44 1.74
CA ASP A 321 18.37 -0.92 1.31
C ASP A 321 17.32 -1.55 0.39
N LYS A 322 16.06 -1.11 0.52
CA LYS A 322 14.92 -1.50 -0.33
C LYS A 322 14.07 -0.25 -0.60
N PRO A 323 14.51 0.64 -1.51
CA PRO A 323 13.88 1.94 -1.72
C PRO A 323 12.53 1.88 -2.43
N THR A 324 12.19 0.73 -3.03
CA THR A 324 10.96 0.55 -3.79
C THR A 324 10.29 -0.77 -3.42
N ASP A 325 9.00 -0.71 -3.10
CA ASP A 325 8.12 -1.87 -2.94
C ASP A 325 7.26 -2.04 -4.19
N THR A 326 7.14 -3.27 -4.70
CA THR A 326 6.40 -3.55 -5.93
C THR A 326 5.38 -4.66 -5.71
N THR A 327 4.17 -4.41 -6.18
CA THR A 327 3.04 -5.36 -6.15
C THR A 327 2.63 -5.76 -7.57
N GLU A 328 2.05 -6.95 -7.74
CA GLU A 328 1.69 -7.51 -9.05
C GLU A 328 0.23 -7.97 -9.14
N VAL A 329 -0.49 -7.50 -10.16
CA VAL A 329 -1.81 -7.99 -10.55
C VAL A 329 -1.67 -8.86 -11.79
N LYS A 330 -2.03 -10.14 -11.69
CA LYS A 330 -1.93 -11.11 -12.77
C LYS A 330 -3.24 -11.22 -13.53
N THR A 331 -3.15 -11.18 -14.86
CA THR A 331 -4.25 -11.57 -15.74
C THR A 331 -3.88 -12.86 -16.48
N TYR A 332 -4.91 -13.55 -16.95
CA TYR A 332 -4.82 -14.86 -17.56
C TYR A 332 -5.52 -14.88 -18.92
N GLN A 333 -5.32 -15.97 -19.64
CA GLN A 333 -5.93 -16.22 -20.92
C GLN A 333 -6.43 -17.65 -21.02
N PHE A 334 -7.33 -17.92 -21.96
CA PHE A 334 -7.67 -19.27 -22.40
C PHE A 334 -7.76 -19.39 -23.91
N THR A 335 -7.59 -20.63 -24.40
CA THR A 335 -7.81 -20.98 -25.80
C THR A 335 -9.18 -21.65 -25.97
N LEU A 336 -10.02 -21.07 -26.82
CA LEU A 336 -11.27 -21.65 -27.30
C LEU A 336 -11.00 -22.45 -28.58
N ASN A 337 -11.30 -23.74 -28.57
CA ASN A 337 -11.33 -24.57 -29.79
C ASN A 337 -12.76 -24.99 -30.11
N LYS A 338 -13.21 -24.66 -31.31
CA LYS A 338 -14.50 -25.11 -31.83
C LYS A 338 -14.31 -26.42 -32.58
N VAL A 339 -14.98 -27.48 -32.13
CA VAL A 339 -14.82 -28.83 -32.71
C VAL A 339 -16.15 -29.54 -32.95
N ASP A 340 -16.11 -30.59 -33.77
CA ASP A 340 -17.16 -31.61 -33.87
C ASP A 340 -17.00 -32.72 -32.81
N THR A 341 -17.87 -33.73 -32.83
CA THR A 341 -17.82 -34.87 -31.92
C THR A 341 -16.59 -35.77 -32.10
N SER A 342 -15.89 -35.64 -33.23
CA SER A 342 -14.66 -36.36 -33.57
C SER A 342 -13.40 -35.52 -33.33
N SER A 343 -13.53 -34.35 -32.68
CA SER A 343 -12.46 -33.38 -32.43
C SER A 343 -11.87 -32.71 -33.67
N ASN A 344 -12.56 -32.74 -34.82
CA ASN A 344 -12.16 -31.95 -35.98
C ASN A 344 -12.54 -30.48 -35.76
N GLN A 345 -11.66 -29.56 -36.15
CA GLN A 345 -11.89 -28.13 -36.03
C GLN A 345 -13.05 -27.68 -36.94
N LEU A 346 -13.94 -26.84 -36.39
CA LEU A 346 -15.02 -26.19 -37.13
C LEU A 346 -14.79 -24.68 -37.16
N THR A 347 -15.13 -24.03 -38.27
CA THR A 347 -15.03 -22.57 -38.43
C THR A 347 -16.40 -21.94 -38.66
N GLY A 348 -16.51 -20.64 -38.46
CA GLY A 348 -17.74 -19.88 -38.72
C GLY A 348 -18.73 -19.81 -37.56
N ALA A 349 -18.36 -20.34 -36.39
CA ALA A 349 -19.07 -20.10 -35.14
C ALA A 349 -18.72 -18.72 -34.57
N THR A 350 -19.65 -18.09 -33.88
CA THR A 350 -19.38 -16.87 -33.10
C THR A 350 -19.86 -17.01 -31.66
N PHE A 351 -19.15 -16.36 -30.73
CA PHE A 351 -19.41 -16.44 -29.30
C PHE A 351 -19.41 -15.08 -28.62
N LYS A 352 -20.15 -15.02 -27.52
CA LYS A 352 -20.04 -13.98 -26.49
C LYS A 352 -19.55 -14.60 -25.17
N LEU A 353 -18.88 -13.81 -24.35
CA LEU A 353 -18.36 -14.22 -23.05
C LEU A 353 -19.19 -13.58 -21.92
N TYR A 354 -19.47 -14.33 -20.86
CA TYR A 354 -20.27 -13.88 -19.72
C TYR A 354 -19.65 -14.28 -18.39
N ASP A 355 -20.03 -13.57 -17.33
CA ASP A 355 -19.64 -13.83 -15.94
C ASP A 355 -20.52 -14.88 -15.22
N ALA A 356 -21.66 -15.26 -15.79
CA ALA A 356 -22.57 -16.26 -15.21
C ALA A 356 -23.21 -17.18 -16.26
N ALA A 357 -23.63 -18.36 -15.81
CA ALA A 357 -24.30 -19.37 -16.63
C ALA A 357 -25.63 -18.89 -17.21
N THR A 358 -26.38 -18.08 -16.45
CA THR A 358 -27.67 -17.48 -16.82
C THR A 358 -27.75 -16.05 -16.30
N ASP A 359 -28.41 -15.14 -17.03
CA ASP A 359 -28.72 -13.75 -16.62
C ASP A 359 -27.53 -12.86 -16.19
N GLY A 360 -26.29 -13.29 -16.47
CA GLY A 360 -25.05 -12.55 -16.16
C GLY A 360 -24.71 -11.43 -17.15
N ASN A 361 -23.67 -10.66 -16.81
CA ASN A 361 -23.17 -9.56 -17.63
C ASN A 361 -22.27 -10.06 -18.76
N GLU A 362 -22.42 -9.47 -19.94
CA GLU A 362 -21.51 -9.69 -21.06
C GLU A 362 -20.14 -9.10 -20.73
N ILE A 363 -19.09 -9.93 -20.81
CA ILE A 363 -17.70 -9.49 -20.79
C ILE A 363 -17.31 -9.21 -22.23
N LYS A 364 -17.42 -7.92 -22.60
CA LYS A 364 -17.04 -7.46 -23.93
C LYS A 364 -15.57 -7.78 -24.20
N VAL A 365 -15.28 -8.16 -25.44
CA VAL A 365 -13.92 -8.39 -25.93
C VAL A 365 -13.65 -7.56 -27.17
N VAL A 366 -12.37 -7.23 -27.39
CA VAL A 366 -11.88 -6.57 -28.61
C VAL A 366 -10.95 -7.53 -29.35
N LYS A 367 -11.11 -7.60 -30.67
CA LYS A 367 -10.19 -8.35 -31.55
C LYS A 367 -8.87 -7.60 -31.67
N VAL A 368 -7.77 -8.23 -31.26
CA VAL A 368 -6.41 -7.67 -31.34
C VAL A 368 -5.75 -8.05 -32.66
N SER A 369 -5.90 -9.30 -33.06
CA SER A 369 -5.45 -9.85 -34.34
C SER A 369 -6.32 -11.04 -34.73
N ASP A 370 -6.04 -11.67 -35.86
CA ASP A 370 -6.78 -12.88 -36.24
C ASP A 370 -6.65 -13.97 -35.16
N GLY A 371 -7.78 -14.53 -34.74
CA GLY A 371 -7.86 -15.51 -33.65
C GLY A 371 -7.43 -15.03 -32.26
N VAL A 372 -7.17 -13.74 -32.02
CA VAL A 372 -6.72 -13.24 -30.71
C VAL A 372 -7.59 -12.07 -30.25
N TYR A 373 -8.13 -12.21 -29.05
CA TYR A 373 -9.02 -11.27 -28.39
C TYR A 373 -8.50 -10.96 -26.99
N ARG A 374 -8.92 -9.81 -26.45
CA ARG A 374 -8.73 -9.46 -25.05
C ARG A 374 -10.01 -8.87 -24.49
N VAL A 375 -10.19 -8.93 -23.17
CA VAL A 375 -11.25 -8.20 -22.48
C VAL A 375 -11.15 -6.69 -22.82
N ALA A 376 -12.29 -6.09 -23.10
CA ALA A 376 -12.43 -4.69 -23.48
C ALA A 376 -12.32 -3.77 -22.24
N GLU A 377 -11.73 -2.60 -22.41
CA GLU A 377 -11.88 -1.50 -21.44
C GLU A 377 -13.30 -0.95 -21.49
N ALA A 378 -13.77 -0.29 -20.42
CA ALA A 378 -15.15 0.21 -20.32
C ALA A 378 -15.54 1.18 -21.46
N SER A 379 -14.57 1.90 -22.04
CA SER A 379 -14.78 2.83 -23.15
C SER A 379 -14.69 2.18 -24.54
N GLU A 380 -14.38 0.89 -24.63
CA GLU A 380 -14.23 0.17 -25.90
C GLU A 380 -15.53 -0.56 -26.28
N GLU A 381 -15.85 -0.55 -27.57
CA GLU A 381 -16.95 -1.35 -28.09
C GLU A 381 -16.54 -2.82 -28.26
N GLY A 382 -17.45 -3.72 -27.86
CA GLY A 382 -17.22 -5.15 -27.92
C GLY A 382 -17.49 -5.73 -29.31
N THR A 383 -16.85 -6.86 -29.61
CA THR A 383 -17.14 -7.71 -30.78
C THR A 383 -17.44 -9.14 -30.34
N GLU A 384 -18.13 -9.89 -31.19
CA GLU A 384 -18.22 -11.34 -31.04
C GLU A 384 -16.87 -12.01 -31.32
N ILE A 385 -16.64 -13.14 -30.67
CA ILE A 385 -15.46 -13.98 -30.85
C ILE A 385 -15.73 -14.92 -32.03
N GLU A 386 -15.08 -14.70 -33.16
CA GLU A 386 -15.09 -15.63 -34.28
C GLU A 386 -14.23 -16.85 -33.94
N ALA A 387 -14.82 -18.04 -33.97
CA ALA A 387 -14.19 -19.26 -33.48
C ALA A 387 -13.88 -20.25 -34.61
N GLY A 388 -12.61 -20.68 -34.59
CA GLY A 388 -12.13 -22.00 -35.00
C GLY A 388 -11.14 -22.47 -33.95
N SER A 389 -10.05 -21.72 -33.81
CA SER A 389 -9.27 -21.61 -32.57
C SER A 389 -9.12 -20.13 -32.25
N ALA A 390 -9.40 -19.71 -31.01
CA ALA A 390 -9.31 -18.32 -30.58
C ALA A 390 -8.69 -18.21 -29.19
N ILE A 391 -7.85 -17.22 -28.95
CA ILE A 391 -7.25 -16.91 -27.64
C ILE A 391 -7.95 -15.69 -27.07
N ILE A 392 -8.40 -15.78 -25.81
CA ILE A 392 -9.01 -14.66 -25.08
C ILE A 392 -8.13 -14.33 -23.89
N LYS A 393 -7.64 -13.10 -23.81
CA LYS A 393 -6.69 -12.60 -22.80
C LYS A 393 -7.31 -11.60 -21.82
N GLY A 394 -6.62 -11.32 -20.72
CA GLY A 394 -6.99 -10.25 -19.78
C GLY A 394 -8.06 -10.67 -18.76
N LEU A 395 -8.11 -11.96 -18.40
CA LEU A 395 -9.11 -12.53 -17.50
C LEU A 395 -8.55 -12.71 -16.09
N LYS A 396 -9.45 -12.74 -15.11
CA LYS A 396 -9.14 -13.15 -13.74
C LYS A 396 -8.94 -14.67 -13.66
N GLY A 397 -7.90 -15.11 -12.95
CA GLY A 397 -7.58 -16.51 -12.67
C GLY A 397 -8.22 -17.01 -11.37
N ASP A 398 -7.48 -17.81 -10.60
CA ASP A 398 -7.88 -18.40 -9.31
C ASP A 398 -9.19 -19.19 -9.41
N ASP A 399 -9.24 -20.07 -10.42
CA ASP A 399 -10.38 -20.93 -10.74
C ASP A 399 -11.68 -20.14 -10.99
N THR A 400 -11.55 -18.89 -11.45
CA THR A 400 -12.71 -18.06 -11.84
C THR A 400 -13.42 -18.68 -13.03
N LYS A 401 -14.75 -18.72 -12.95
CA LYS A 401 -15.64 -19.29 -13.97
C LYS A 401 -16.15 -18.22 -14.91
N TYR A 402 -16.13 -18.53 -16.20
CA TYR A 402 -16.70 -17.75 -17.28
C TYR A 402 -17.57 -18.64 -18.17
N TYR A 403 -18.39 -18.03 -19.01
CA TYR A 403 -19.41 -18.73 -19.76
C TYR A 403 -19.46 -18.26 -21.22
N LEU A 404 -19.24 -19.17 -22.15
CA LEU A 404 -19.32 -18.92 -23.59
C LEU A 404 -20.74 -19.19 -24.10
N GLU A 405 -21.38 -18.17 -24.65
CA GLU A 405 -22.65 -18.28 -25.36
C GLU A 405 -22.39 -18.37 -26.86
N GLU A 406 -22.82 -19.46 -27.50
CA GLU A 406 -22.75 -19.57 -28.96
C GLU A 406 -23.88 -18.75 -29.57
N THR A 407 -23.56 -17.69 -30.30
CA THR A 407 -24.56 -16.83 -30.94
C THR A 407 -24.83 -17.26 -32.38
N LYS A 408 -23.87 -17.96 -33.00
CA LYS A 408 -23.99 -18.57 -34.32
C LYS A 408 -23.24 -19.90 -34.36
N ALA A 409 -23.91 -20.96 -34.80
CA ALA A 409 -23.29 -22.26 -35.04
C ALA A 409 -22.60 -22.31 -36.42
N PRO A 410 -21.61 -23.20 -36.62
CA PRO A 410 -21.09 -23.53 -37.95
C PRO A 410 -22.19 -24.07 -38.87
N ASN A 411 -22.06 -23.85 -40.18
CA ASN A 411 -23.02 -24.36 -41.15
C ASN A 411 -23.16 -25.89 -41.06
N GLY A 412 -24.41 -26.37 -40.95
CA GLY A 412 -24.71 -27.80 -40.82
C GLY A 412 -24.64 -28.35 -39.40
N TYR A 413 -24.44 -27.51 -38.38
CA TYR A 413 -24.38 -27.91 -36.97
C TYR A 413 -25.50 -27.26 -36.14
N ASN A 414 -25.91 -27.94 -35.08
CA ASN A 414 -26.87 -27.40 -34.12
C ASN A 414 -26.18 -26.41 -33.19
N ILE A 415 -26.84 -25.28 -32.89
CA ILE A 415 -26.38 -24.28 -31.92
C ILE A 415 -26.51 -24.82 -30.49
N LEU A 416 -25.57 -24.47 -29.62
CA LEU A 416 -25.69 -24.75 -28.19
C LEU A 416 -26.84 -23.97 -27.57
N THR A 417 -27.65 -24.65 -26.76
CA THR A 417 -28.79 -24.04 -26.06
C THR A 417 -28.44 -23.46 -24.70
N GLU A 418 -27.25 -23.80 -24.19
CA GLU A 418 -26.75 -23.38 -22.88
C GLU A 418 -25.31 -22.88 -23.03
N ARG A 419 -24.92 -21.96 -22.15
CA ARG A 419 -23.55 -21.45 -22.14
C ARG A 419 -22.57 -22.53 -21.70
N LYS A 420 -21.41 -22.58 -22.34
CA LYS A 420 -20.33 -23.49 -21.97
C LYS A 420 -19.45 -22.85 -20.90
N GLU A 421 -19.39 -23.47 -19.72
CA GLU A 421 -18.46 -23.08 -18.65
C GLU A 421 -16.99 -23.25 -19.08
N VAL A 422 -16.18 -22.26 -18.71
CA VAL A 422 -14.72 -22.22 -18.81
C VAL A 422 -14.18 -21.80 -17.45
N THR A 423 -13.30 -22.60 -16.86
CA THR A 423 -12.63 -22.26 -15.60
C THR A 423 -11.20 -21.80 -15.91
N ILE A 424 -10.78 -20.68 -15.32
CA ILE A 424 -9.45 -20.11 -15.51
C ILE A 424 -8.61 -20.37 -14.27
N SER A 425 -7.74 -21.37 -14.36
CA SER A 425 -6.75 -21.69 -13.34
C SER A 425 -5.55 -20.74 -13.43
N SER A 426 -4.97 -20.43 -12.27
CA SER A 426 -3.73 -19.66 -12.15
C SER A 426 -2.46 -20.49 -12.37
N THR A 427 -2.57 -21.82 -12.38
CA THR A 427 -1.43 -22.75 -12.36
C THR A 427 -1.34 -23.64 -13.60
N GLU A 428 -2.35 -23.62 -14.47
CA GLU A 428 -2.47 -24.52 -15.62
C GLU A 428 -2.74 -23.76 -16.92
N THR A 429 -2.47 -24.41 -18.05
CA THR A 429 -2.86 -23.89 -19.37
C THR A 429 -4.37 -24.04 -19.55
N ASN A 430 -5.06 -22.92 -19.68
CA ASN A 430 -6.52 -22.91 -19.82
C ASN A 430 -6.93 -23.14 -21.28
N THR A 431 -7.70 -24.20 -21.54
CA THR A 431 -8.27 -24.52 -22.86
C THR A 431 -9.71 -24.99 -22.70
N SER A 432 -10.59 -24.52 -23.58
CA SER A 432 -11.98 -24.93 -23.66
C SER A 432 -12.34 -25.44 -25.04
N ASN A 433 -12.77 -26.70 -25.11
CA ASN A 433 -13.29 -27.30 -26.33
C ASN A 433 -14.82 -27.18 -26.34
N VAL A 434 -15.35 -26.51 -27.37
CA VAL A 434 -16.78 -26.33 -27.58
C VAL A 434 -17.23 -27.23 -28.73
N ILE A 435 -17.98 -28.27 -28.39
CA ILE A 435 -18.42 -29.32 -29.33
C ILE A 435 -19.81 -28.98 -29.88
N ASN A 436 -19.96 -28.93 -31.21
CA ASN A 436 -21.29 -28.95 -31.83
C ASN A 436 -21.56 -30.30 -32.48
N LYS A 437 -22.83 -30.71 -32.44
CA LYS A 437 -23.32 -31.90 -33.14
C LYS A 437 -23.83 -31.50 -34.51
N ALA A 438 -23.47 -32.27 -35.53
CA ALA A 438 -24.03 -32.10 -36.87
C ALA A 438 -25.56 -32.20 -36.83
N GLY A 439 -26.22 -31.46 -37.71
CA GLY A 439 -27.65 -31.60 -37.95
C GLY A 439 -27.97 -32.99 -38.50
N ALA A 440 -29.20 -33.46 -38.26
CA ALA A 440 -29.70 -34.70 -38.84
C ALA A 440 -30.60 -34.39 -40.04
N GLU A 441 -30.56 -35.23 -41.07
CA GLU A 441 -31.61 -35.23 -42.07
C GLU A 441 -32.94 -35.62 -41.40
N LEU A 442 -33.96 -34.78 -41.57
CA LEU A 442 -35.27 -35.08 -41.04
C LEU A 442 -35.87 -36.27 -41.79
N PRO A 443 -36.56 -37.20 -41.12
CA PRO A 443 -37.20 -38.33 -41.77
C PRO A 443 -38.23 -37.79 -42.78
N SER A 444 -37.96 -37.99 -44.07
CA SER A 444 -38.91 -37.67 -45.13
C SER A 444 -39.91 -38.82 -45.27
N THR A 445 -41.19 -38.56 -44.95
CA THR A 445 -42.26 -39.50 -45.26
C THR A 445 -42.57 -39.43 -46.77
N GLY A 446 -41.82 -40.23 -47.54
CA GLY A 446 -42.19 -40.54 -48.92
C GLY A 446 -41.04 -40.71 -49.90
N SER A 447 -40.34 -41.86 -49.90
CA SER A 447 -39.44 -42.19 -51.03
C SER A 447 -39.07 -43.68 -51.16
N PHE A 448 -39.99 -44.61 -50.89
CA PHE A 448 -39.83 -45.97 -51.44
C PHE A 448 -41.17 -46.59 -51.83
N GLY A 449 -42.15 -46.61 -50.91
CA GLY A 449 -43.47 -47.19 -51.17
C GLY A 449 -44.18 -46.62 -52.40
N THR A 450 -44.28 -45.30 -52.54
CA THR A 450 -44.97 -44.65 -53.67
C THR A 450 -44.25 -44.88 -55.01
N LYS A 451 -42.91 -44.94 -55.01
CA LYS A 451 -42.12 -45.26 -56.22
C LYS A 451 -42.36 -46.69 -56.69
N VAL A 452 -42.46 -47.64 -55.75
CA VAL A 452 -42.84 -49.03 -56.05
C VAL A 452 -44.28 -49.12 -56.57
N PHE A 453 -45.24 -48.40 -55.97
CA PHE A 453 -46.63 -48.39 -56.46
C PHE A 453 -46.76 -47.80 -57.88
N TYR A 454 -46.01 -46.75 -58.22
CA TYR A 454 -46.00 -46.24 -59.60
C TYR A 454 -45.41 -47.25 -60.59
N LEU A 455 -44.36 -47.97 -60.21
CA LEU A 455 -43.75 -48.99 -61.05
C LEU A 455 -44.67 -50.20 -61.26
N VAL A 456 -45.26 -50.72 -60.19
CA VAL A 456 -46.19 -51.87 -60.28
C VAL A 456 -47.48 -51.48 -60.99
N GLY A 457 -48.03 -50.29 -60.70
CA GLY A 457 -49.23 -49.78 -61.35
C GLY A 457 -49.06 -49.56 -62.85
N SER A 458 -47.89 -49.04 -63.28
CA SER A 458 -47.58 -48.87 -64.71
C SER A 458 -47.39 -50.20 -65.43
N ILE A 459 -46.75 -51.19 -64.81
CA ILE A 459 -46.65 -52.56 -65.36
C ILE A 459 -48.03 -53.20 -65.52
N LEU A 460 -48.92 -53.08 -64.52
CA LEU A 460 -50.28 -53.61 -64.58
C LEU A 460 -51.11 -52.93 -65.69
N LEU A 461 -50.99 -51.61 -65.84
CA LEU A 461 -51.67 -50.86 -66.93
C LEU A 461 -51.20 -51.31 -68.31
N ILE A 462 -49.89 -51.51 -68.49
CA ILE A 462 -49.32 -52.03 -69.75
C ILE A 462 -49.84 -53.46 -70.00
N GLY A 463 -49.84 -54.31 -68.98
CA GLY A 463 -50.37 -55.68 -69.08
C GLY A 463 -51.86 -55.71 -69.49
N ALA A 464 -52.69 -54.85 -68.88
CA ALA A 464 -54.10 -54.71 -69.23
C ALA A 464 -54.31 -54.21 -70.66
N LEU A 465 -53.49 -53.25 -71.12
CA LEU A 465 -53.54 -52.73 -72.48
C LEU A 465 -53.19 -53.81 -73.51
N ILE A 466 -52.14 -54.59 -73.28
CA ILE A 466 -51.73 -55.71 -74.14
C ILE A 466 -52.83 -56.78 -74.17
N PHE A 467 -53.41 -57.14 -73.02
CA PHE A 467 -54.51 -58.11 -72.97
C PHE A 467 -55.74 -57.61 -73.75
N MET A 468 -56.09 -56.33 -73.62
CA MET A 468 -57.22 -55.73 -74.35
C MET A 468 -57.02 -55.75 -75.87
N ILE A 469 -55.82 -55.42 -76.34
CA ILE A 469 -55.45 -55.47 -77.77
C ILE A 469 -55.51 -56.92 -78.29
N SER A 470 -54.96 -57.88 -77.53
CA SER A 470 -54.99 -59.30 -77.89
C SER A 470 -56.41 -59.86 -77.96
N LYS A 471 -57.27 -59.54 -76.98
CA LYS A 471 -58.69 -59.93 -76.97
C LYS A 471 -59.45 -59.33 -78.15
N ARG A 472 -59.17 -58.08 -78.52
CA ARG A 472 -59.80 -57.43 -79.69
C ARG A 472 -59.36 -58.06 -81.02
N ARG A 473 -58.11 -58.54 -81.12
CA ARG A 473 -57.63 -59.30 -82.29
C ARG A 473 -58.26 -60.68 -82.39
N MET A 474 -58.44 -61.38 -81.27
CA MET A 474 -59.07 -62.71 -81.24
C MET A 474 -60.57 -62.67 -81.58
N ASN A 475 -61.27 -61.58 -81.25
CA ASN A 475 -62.69 -61.42 -81.60
C ASN A 475 -62.92 -60.91 -83.05
N ASN A 476 -61.85 -60.59 -83.78
CA ASN A 476 -61.88 -60.12 -85.17
C ASN A 476 -61.24 -61.15 -86.15
N MET A 477 -61.01 -62.38 -85.70
CA MET A 477 -60.80 -63.58 -86.53
C MET A 477 -62.04 -64.46 -86.38
#